data_AF-A0A093BJK3-F1
#
_entry.id   AF-A0A093BJK3-F1
#
_cell.length_a   1.000
_cell.length_b   1.000
_cell.length_c   1.000
_cell.angle_alpha   90.00
_cell.angle_beta   90.00
_cell.angle_gamma   90.00
#
_symmetry.space_group_name_H-M   'P 1'
#
loop_
_entity.id
_entity.type
_entity.pdbx_description
1 polymer ?
#
loop_
_entity_poly.entity_id
_entity_poly.type
_entity_poly.pdbx_seq_one_letter_code
_entity_poly.pdbx_strand_id
1 'polypeptide(L)' 'CPDCGKTFGTNSNLIQHLQIHVGEQPFTCGHCRKSFSRSYALDRH' A
#
# COMPACT_ATOMS: atom_id res chain seq x y z
N CYS A 1 11.63 -4.90 -6.60
CA CYS A 1 10.71 -4.12 -7.44
C CYS A 1 11.20 -4.24 -8.87
N PRO A 2 10.51 -5.00 -9.72
CA PRO A 2 10.88 -5.14 -11.13
C PRO A 2 10.82 -3.80 -11.88
N ASP A 3 9.90 -2.90 -11.51
CA ASP A 3 9.70 -1.61 -12.21
C ASP A 3 10.72 -0.52 -11.84
N CYS A 4 11.33 -0.61 -10.66
CA CYS A 4 12.06 0.48 -10.05
C CYS A 4 13.37 0.07 -9.36
N GLY A 5 13.76 -1.20 -9.48
CA GLY A 5 15.03 -1.72 -8.96
C GLY A 5 15.16 -1.78 -7.43
N LYS A 6 14.17 -1.32 -6.65
CA LYS A 6 14.21 -1.37 -5.18
C LYS A 6 14.20 -2.81 -4.65
N THR A 7 15.06 -3.07 -3.67
CA THR A 7 15.14 -4.36 -2.96
C THR A 7 14.37 -4.28 -1.64
N PHE A 8 13.71 -5.37 -1.27
CA PHE A 8 12.95 -5.50 -0.03
C PHE A 8 13.39 -6.75 0.72
N GLY A 9 13.50 -6.64 2.04
CA GLY A 9 13.91 -7.77 2.89
C GLY A 9 12.82 -8.83 3.10
N THR A 10 11.55 -8.50 2.80
CA THR A 10 10.43 -9.45 2.90
C THR A 10 9.52 -9.34 1.69
N ASN A 11 8.84 -10.45 1.36
CA ASN A 11 7.86 -10.47 0.27
C ASN A 11 6.66 -9.55 0.59
N SER A 12 6.20 -9.50 1.83
CA SER A 12 5.11 -8.61 2.25
C SER A 12 5.42 -7.13 1.98
N ASN A 13 6.66 -6.69 2.21
CA ASN A 13 7.07 -5.33 1.88
C ASN A 13 7.15 -5.09 0.36
N LEU A 14 7.60 -6.08 -0.42
CA LEU A 14 7.59 -5.99 -1.88
C LEU A 14 6.16 -5.90 -2.42
N ILE A 15 5.25 -6.77 -2.01
CA ILE A 15 3.85 -6.77 -2.44
C ILE A 15 3.19 -5.43 -2.09
N GLN A 16 3.36 -4.95 -0.86
CA GLN A 16 2.84 -3.64 -0.44
C GLN A 16 3.41 -2.51 -1.29
N HIS A 17 4.69 -2.57 -1.64
CA HIS A 17 5.29 -1.56 -2.50
C HIS A 17 4.73 -1.59 -3.93
N LEU A 18 4.43 -2.77 -4.48
CA LEU A 18 3.84 -2.89 -5.82
C LEU A 18 2.47 -2.21 -5.92
N GLN A 19 1.71 -2.13 -4.82
CA GLN A 19 0.43 -1.41 -4.77
C GLN A 19 0.59 0.08 -5.14
N ILE A 20 1.76 0.68 -4.91
CA ILE A 20 2.05 2.06 -5.30
C ILE A 20 2.14 2.20 -6.82
N HIS A 21 2.66 1.19 -7.51
CA HIS A 21 2.76 1.18 -8.98
C HIS A 21 1.41 0.99 -9.65
N VAL A 22 0.54 0.15 -9.08
CA VAL A 22 -0.83 -0.07 -9.58
C VAL A 22 -1.77 1.07 -9.16
N GLY A 23 -1.39 1.85 -8.15
CA GLY A 23 -2.27 2.86 -7.54
C GLY A 23 -3.38 2.24 -6.69
N GLU A 24 -3.27 0.97 -6.31
CA GLU A 24 -4.24 0.30 -5.47
C GLU A 24 -4.09 0.74 -4.01
N GLN A 25 -5.23 1.04 -3.41
CA GLN A 25 -5.34 1.40 -2.00
C GLN A 25 -6.53 0.65 -1.40
N PRO A 26 -6.33 -0.63 -1.00
CA PRO A 26 -7.43 -1.52 -0.63
C PRO A 26 -8.16 -1.09 0.65
N PHE A 27 -7.53 -0.24 1.47
CA PHE A 27 -8.11 0.20 2.74
C PHE A 27 -8.78 1.56 2.55
N THR A 28 -10.10 1.58 2.46
CA THR A 28 -10.86 2.82 2.29
C THR A 28 -11.65 3.15 3.55
N CYS A 29 -11.56 4.40 4.00
CA CYS A 29 -12.38 4.91 5.09
C CYS A 29 -13.83 5.04 4.63
N GLY A 30 -14.75 4.38 5.33
CA GLY A 30 -16.18 4.42 5.01
C GLY A 30 -16.81 5.82 5.14
N HIS A 31 -16.23 6.70 5.98
CA HIS A 31 -16.80 8.01 6.25
C HIS A 31 -16.34 9.09 5.25
N CYS A 32 -15.03 9.25 5.08
CA CYS A 32 -14.47 10.30 4.22
C CYS A 32 -14.03 9.80 2.83
N ARG A 33 -14.13 8.48 2.58
CA ARG A 33 -13.70 7.79 1.34
C ARG A 33 -12.23 7.97 0.97
N LYS A 34 -11.37 8.38 1.91
CA LYS A 34 -9.92 8.31 1.71
C LYS A 34 -9.47 6.87 1.67
N SER A 35 -8.61 6.57 0.71
CA SER A 35 -7.99 5.26 0.55
C SER A 35 -6.55 5.28 1.06
N PHE A 36 -6.08 4.13 1.53
CA PHE A 36 -4.77 3.91 2.11
C PHE A 36 -4.18 2.60 1.58
N SER A 37 -2.87 2.56 1.43
CA SER A 37 -2.13 1.36 1.04
C SER A 37 -1.87 0.40 2.21
N ARG A 38 -2.17 0.80 3.44
CA ARG A 38 -1.87 0.05 4.67
C ARG A 38 -3.03 0.12 5.66
N SER A 39 -3.36 -1.01 6.28
CA SER A 39 -4.47 -1.12 7.25
C SER A 39 -4.25 -0.21 8.46
N TYR A 40 -3.06 -0.22 9.05
CA TYR A 40 -2.75 0.63 10.21
C TYR A 40 -2.77 2.13 9.87
N ALA A 41 -2.61 2.50 8.59
CA ALA A 41 -2.72 3.89 8.17
C ALA A 41 -4.19 4.34 8.15
N LEU A 42 -5.11 3.43 7.81
CA LEU A 42 -6.56 3.65 7.98
C LEU A 42 -6.97 3.65 9.46
N ASP A 43 -6.39 2.78 10.28
CA ASP A 43 -6.70 2.69 11.72
C ASP A 43 -6.31 3.98 12.48
N ARG A 44 -5.19 4.59 12.10
CA ARG A 44 -4.70 5.87 12.67
C ARG A 44 -5.25 7.12 11.98
N HIS A 45 -6.03 6.95 10.92
CA HIS A 45 -6.55 8.05 10.11
C HIS A 45 -7.76 8.70 10.77
#